data_AF-A0A0M9BTJ0-F1
#
_entry.id   AF-A0A0M9BTJ0-F1
#
_cell.length_a   1.000
_cell.length_b   1.000
_cell.length_c   1.000
_cell.angle_alpha   90.00
_cell.angle_beta   90.00
_cell.angle_gamma   90.00
#
_symmetry.space_group_name_H-M   'P 1'
#
loop_
_entity.id
_entity.type
_entity.pdbx_description
1 polymer ?
#
loop_
_entity_poly.entity_id
_entity_poly.type
_entity_poly.pdbx_seq_one_letter_code
_entity_poly.pdbx_strand_id
1 'polypeptide(L)'
;MKRCIGSLLIVSIFFLTIQPVCAKPNDEPLKRLVLTLLAPKIQEQINQYYTSKLTVSPTFAPFLDGTDVDVRYHSSHIVVQVKTIPYVGPHLDVGLDSMRFSIDNSGLVVVFEYKHIRDYDLPPNWQEIIKTR
;
A
#
# COMPACT_ATOMS: atom_id res chain seq x y z
N MET A 1 -47.15 59.38 16.13
CA MET A 1 -46.68 58.45 17.19
C MET A 1 -45.70 57.47 16.58
N LYS A 2 -44.55 57.32 17.23
CA LYS A 2 -43.35 56.59 16.82
C LYS A 2 -43.57 55.07 16.85
N ARG A 3 -42.94 54.34 15.93
CA ARG A 3 -42.47 52.94 16.09
C ARG A 3 -41.60 52.59 14.87
N CYS A 4 -40.30 52.81 14.98
CA CYS A 4 -39.28 51.84 15.40
C CYS A 4 -38.95 50.82 14.30
N ILE A 5 -38.00 51.24 13.45
CA ILE A 5 -36.78 50.55 13.03
C ILE A 5 -36.77 49.03 13.23
N GLY A 6 -36.64 48.32 12.12
CA GLY A 6 -36.08 46.97 12.06
C GLY A 6 -35.27 46.85 10.77
N SER A 7 -34.01 47.26 10.82
CA SER A 7 -33.04 47.09 9.73
C SER A 7 -32.79 45.59 9.54
N LEU A 8 -33.28 45.02 8.44
CA LEU A 8 -32.99 43.63 8.07
C LEU A 8 -31.58 43.59 7.45
N LEU A 9 -30.55 43.51 8.30
CA LEU A 9 -29.20 43.12 7.87
C LEU A 9 -29.26 41.64 7.49
N ILE A 10 -29.43 41.37 6.20
CA ILE A 10 -29.25 40.04 5.62
C ILE A 10 -27.75 39.76 5.67
N VAL A 11 -27.30 39.10 6.73
CA VAL A 11 -25.98 38.49 6.78
C VAL A 11 -26.06 37.28 5.84
N SER A 12 -25.67 37.49 4.59
CA SER A 12 -25.40 36.40 3.64
C SER A 12 -24.20 35.63 4.16
N ILE A 13 -24.44 34.73 5.11
CA ILE A 13 -23.47 33.70 5.49
C ILE A 13 -23.25 32.89 4.22
N PHE A 14 -22.16 33.19 3.53
CA PHE A 14 -21.56 32.28 2.58
C PHE A 14 -21.29 31.00 3.39
N PHE A 15 -22.22 30.05 3.31
CA PHE A 15 -21.89 28.65 3.52
C PHE A 15 -20.91 28.31 2.39
N LEU A 16 -19.64 28.67 2.58
CA LEU A 16 -18.56 27.83 2.12
C LEU A 16 -18.87 26.48 2.77
N THR A 17 -19.57 25.63 2.03
CA THR A 17 -19.64 24.22 2.34
C THR A 17 -18.20 23.76 2.26
N ILE A 18 -17.50 23.82 3.39
CA ILE A 18 -16.33 22.99 3.60
C ILE A 18 -16.91 21.60 3.44
N GLN A 19 -16.73 21.02 2.24
CA GLN A 19 -16.97 19.61 2.09
C GLN A 19 -16.10 18.98 3.17
N PRO A 20 -16.66 18.23 4.14
CA PRO A 20 -15.80 17.46 5.01
C PRO A 20 -14.90 16.66 4.07
N VAL A 21 -13.58 16.77 4.22
CA VAL A 21 -12.67 15.81 3.59
C VAL A 21 -12.91 14.51 4.32
N CYS A 22 -14.01 13.85 3.97
CA CYS A 22 -14.28 12.49 4.38
C CYS A 22 -13.26 11.64 3.64
N ALA A 23 -12.43 10.94 4.41
CA ALA A 23 -11.67 9.82 3.88
C ALA A 23 -12.65 8.91 3.11
N LYS A 24 -12.24 8.44 1.93
CA LYS A 24 -13.03 7.49 1.15
C LYS A 24 -13.38 6.28 2.04
N PRO A 25 -14.55 5.66 1.87
CA PRO A 25 -14.94 4.47 2.64
C PRO A 25 -13.79 3.46 2.62
N ASN A 26 -13.38 3.04 3.81
CA ASN A 26 -12.08 2.47 4.10
C ASN A 26 -11.67 1.31 3.15
N ASP A 27 -10.80 1.57 2.17
CA ASP A 27 -10.03 0.53 1.49
C ASP A 27 -9.07 -0.18 2.46
N GLU A 28 -8.78 0.45 3.60
CA GLU A 28 -7.82 0.00 4.62
C GLU A 28 -8.10 -1.40 5.22
N PRO A 29 -9.32 -1.75 5.69
CA PRO A 29 -9.61 -3.11 6.14
C PRO A 29 -9.45 -4.19 5.07
N LEU A 30 -9.92 -3.94 3.84
CA LEU A 30 -9.79 -4.90 2.74
C LEU A 30 -8.32 -5.08 2.35
N LYS A 31 -7.61 -3.97 2.16
CA LYS A 31 -6.17 -3.95 1.91
C LYS A 31 -5.41 -4.73 2.98
N ARG A 32 -5.67 -4.44 4.26
CA ARG A 32 -5.03 -5.12 5.38
C ARG A 32 -5.34 -6.62 5.37
N LEU A 33 -6.58 -7.02 5.11
CA LEU A 33 -6.96 -8.43 4.99
C LEU A 33 -6.21 -9.12 3.85
N VAL A 34 -6.24 -8.54 2.65
CA VAL A 34 -5.58 -9.08 1.45
C VAL A 34 -4.07 -9.22 1.67
N LEU A 35 -3.42 -8.17 2.17
CA LEU A 35 -1.97 -8.21 2.45
C LEU A 35 -1.62 -9.23 3.54
N THR A 36 -2.46 -9.36 4.56
CA THR A 36 -2.26 -10.36 5.63
C THR A 36 -2.38 -11.78 5.09
N LEU A 37 -3.39 -12.07 4.27
CA LEU A 37 -3.61 -13.41 3.70
C LEU A 37 -2.56 -13.77 2.64
N LEU A 38 -2.14 -12.79 1.83
CA LEU A 38 -1.11 -12.99 0.81
C LEU A 38 0.32 -12.92 1.35
N ALA A 39 0.52 -12.58 2.62
CA ALA A 39 1.86 -12.36 3.19
C ALA A 39 2.85 -13.51 2.96
N PRO A 40 2.47 -14.80 3.09
CA PRO A 40 3.40 -15.89 2.81
C PRO A 40 3.89 -15.89 1.35
N LYS A 41 3.00 -15.60 0.40
CA LYS A 41 3.34 -15.56 -1.03
C LYS A 41 4.10 -14.31 -1.41
N ILE A 42 3.78 -13.15 -0.83
CA ILE A 42 4.55 -11.92 -1.01
C ILE A 42 5.98 -12.13 -0.50
N GLN A 43 6.14 -12.67 0.72
CA GLN A 43 7.45 -12.91 1.32
C GLN A 43 8.27 -13.94 0.52
N GLU A 44 7.63 -14.99 -0.01
CA GLU A 44 8.29 -15.96 -0.89
C GLU A 44 8.89 -15.26 -2.12
N GLN A 45 8.14 -14.36 -2.77
CA GLN A 45 8.63 -13.63 -3.94
C GLN A 45 9.76 -12.65 -3.61
N ILE A 46 9.66 -11.92 -2.49
CA ILE A 46 10.75 -11.05 -1.99
C ILE A 46 12.01 -11.89 -1.76
N ASN A 47 11.90 -13.01 -1.04
CA ASN A 47 13.03 -13.90 -0.77
C ASN A 47 13.67 -14.38 -2.08
N GLN A 48 12.87 -14.83 -3.05
CA GLN A 48 13.37 -15.30 -4.33
C GLN A 48 14.15 -14.22 -5.10
N TYR A 49 13.69 -12.97 -5.09
CA TYR A 49 14.37 -11.90 -5.80
C TYR A 49 15.65 -11.42 -5.12
N TYR A 50 15.62 -11.24 -3.79
CA TYR A 50 16.73 -10.66 -3.03
C TYR A 50 17.75 -11.69 -2.55
N THR A 51 17.48 -13.00 -2.61
CA THR A 51 18.44 -14.03 -2.15
C THR A 51 19.81 -13.92 -2.83
N SER A 52 19.87 -13.51 -4.09
CA SER A 52 21.13 -13.33 -4.82
C SER A 52 21.78 -11.96 -4.61
N LYS A 53 21.09 -11.00 -3.98
CA LYS A 53 21.49 -9.59 -3.88
C LYS A 53 21.88 -9.18 -2.47
N LEU A 54 21.23 -9.75 -1.47
CA LEU A 54 21.43 -9.40 -0.07
C LEU A 54 21.76 -10.66 0.74
N THR A 55 22.59 -10.51 1.77
CA THR A 55 22.90 -11.57 2.75
C THR A 55 21.76 -11.77 3.75
N VAL A 56 20.97 -10.73 3.97
CA VAL A 56 19.75 -10.74 4.78
C VAL A 56 18.55 -10.58 3.86
N SER A 57 17.55 -11.45 4.01
CA SER A 57 16.33 -11.34 3.21
C SER A 57 15.49 -10.16 3.71
N PRO A 58 15.07 -9.24 2.82
CA PRO A 58 14.13 -8.19 3.18
C PRO A 58 12.78 -8.76 3.61
N THR A 59 12.07 -7.99 4.42
CA THR A 59 10.68 -8.25 4.81
C THR A 59 9.79 -7.12 4.35
N PHE A 60 8.49 -7.26 4.51
CA PHE A 60 7.53 -6.18 4.28
C PHE A 60 6.50 -6.14 5.41
N ALA A 61 5.86 -4.99 5.60
CA ALA A 61 4.86 -4.81 6.64
C ALA A 61 3.48 -4.58 6.02
N PRO A 62 2.54 -5.54 6.12
CA PRO A 62 1.17 -5.43 5.59
C PRO A 62 0.34 -4.23 6.08
N PHE A 63 0.82 -3.55 7.12
CA PHE A 63 0.10 -2.49 7.85
C PHE A 63 0.82 -1.14 7.79
N LEU A 64 1.99 -1.05 7.14
CA LEU A 64 2.67 0.22 6.93
C LEU A 64 2.21 0.86 5.63
N ASP A 65 2.24 2.18 5.62
CA ASP A 65 2.00 2.97 4.42
C ASP A 65 3.06 2.66 3.34
N GLY A 66 2.69 2.85 2.07
CA GLY A 66 3.55 2.56 0.92
C GLY A 66 3.29 1.21 0.26
N THR A 67 2.51 0.33 0.88
CA THR A 67 1.96 -0.85 0.20
C THR A 67 0.62 -0.50 -0.46
N ASP A 68 0.46 -0.82 -1.74
CA ASP A 68 -0.75 -0.55 -2.52
C ASP A 68 -1.34 -1.87 -3.04
N VAL A 69 -2.67 -1.94 -3.12
CA VAL A 69 -3.41 -3.13 -3.50
C VAL A 69 -4.53 -2.76 -4.47
N ASP A 70 -4.47 -3.28 -5.69
CA ASP A 70 -5.58 -3.25 -6.67
C ASP A 70 -6.19 -4.66 -6.76
N VAL A 71 -7.50 -4.76 -6.54
CA VAL A 71 -8.23 -6.04 -6.57
C VAL A 71 -9.26 -6.01 -7.69
N ARG A 72 -9.21 -7.02 -8.57
CA ARG A 72 -10.15 -7.20 -9.68
C ARG A 72 -10.86 -8.54 -9.54
N TYR A 73 -12.18 -8.50 -9.61
CA TYR A 73 -13.03 -9.68 -9.45
C TYR A 73 -13.47 -10.20 -10.81
N HIS A 74 -13.32 -11.50 -11.01
CA HIS A 74 -13.88 -12.26 -12.12
C HIS A 74 -14.78 -13.37 -11.56
N SER A 75 -15.66 -13.94 -12.38
CA SER A 75 -16.54 -15.03 -11.95
C SER A 75 -15.79 -16.28 -11.52
N SER A 76 -14.61 -16.53 -12.08
CA SER A 76 -13.80 -17.73 -11.83
C SER A 76 -12.62 -17.52 -10.86
N HIS A 77 -12.20 -16.28 -10.63
CA HIS A 77 -11.01 -15.95 -9.84
C HIS A 77 -10.94 -14.46 -9.47
N ILE A 78 -10.02 -14.12 -8.60
CA ILE A 78 -9.67 -12.75 -8.20
C ILE A 78 -8.24 -12.48 -8.64
N VAL A 79 -8.00 -11.34 -9.28
CA VAL A 79 -6.64 -10.85 -9.59
C VAL A 79 -6.27 -9.77 -8.58
N VAL A 80 -5.12 -9.92 -7.94
CA VAL A 80 -4.60 -8.95 -6.98
C VAL A 80 -3.24 -8.44 -7.46
N GLN A 81 -3.13 -7.14 -7.64
CA GLN A 81 -1.84 -6.47 -7.84
C GLN A 81 -1.41 -5.85 -6.52
N VAL A 82 -0.27 -6.27 -6.00
CA VAL A 82 0.36 -5.68 -4.82
C VAL A 82 1.58 -4.88 -5.28
N LYS A 83 1.73 -3.65 -4.77
CA LYS A 83 3.01 -2.95 -4.76
C LYS A 83 3.49 -2.85 -3.33
N THR A 84 4.74 -3.18 -3.06
CA THR A 84 5.30 -3.21 -1.71
C THR A 84 6.69 -2.60 -1.69
N ILE A 85 7.09 -2.10 -0.52
CA ILE A 85 8.42 -1.57 -0.25
C ILE A 85 9.07 -2.54 0.74
N PRO A 86 9.87 -3.51 0.27
CA PRO A 86 10.63 -4.36 1.16
C PRO A 86 11.69 -3.56 1.90
N TYR A 87 11.95 -3.95 3.14
CA TYR A 87 12.93 -3.30 4.00
C TYR A 87 13.76 -4.33 4.79
N VAL A 88 14.90 -3.88 5.30
CA VAL A 88 15.75 -4.61 6.24
C VAL A 88 15.87 -3.85 7.56
N GLY A 89 16.12 -4.58 8.65
CA GLY A 89 16.42 -3.99 9.95
C GLY A 89 15.36 -2.99 10.44
N PRO A 90 15.73 -1.77 10.88
CA PRO A 90 14.83 -0.77 11.43
C PRO A 90 14.04 -0.02 10.34
N HIS A 91 13.44 -0.75 9.39
CA HIS A 91 12.71 -0.21 8.24
C HIS A 91 13.57 0.60 7.26
N LEU A 92 14.72 0.03 6.88
CA LEU A 92 15.52 0.56 5.77
C LEU A 92 15.03 -0.04 4.46
N ASP A 93 14.31 0.76 3.67
CA ASP A 93 13.80 0.36 2.36
C ASP A 93 14.95 -0.11 1.44
N VAL A 94 14.73 -1.19 0.71
CA VAL A 94 15.72 -1.73 -0.24
C VAL A 94 15.21 -1.74 -1.68
N GLY A 95 13.90 -1.70 -1.87
CA GLY A 95 13.34 -1.54 -3.20
C GLY A 95 11.85 -1.23 -3.23
N LEU A 96 11.33 -1.04 -4.43
CA LEU A 96 9.92 -0.97 -4.73
C LEU A 96 9.58 -2.12 -5.67
N ASP A 97 8.68 -2.99 -5.25
CA ASP A 97 8.33 -4.20 -5.98
C ASP A 97 6.84 -4.22 -6.33
N SER A 98 6.50 -4.92 -7.41
CA SER A 98 5.13 -5.14 -7.88
C SER A 98 4.92 -6.63 -8.14
N MET A 99 3.85 -7.19 -7.60
CA MET A 99 3.53 -8.61 -7.70
C MET A 99 2.08 -8.80 -8.10
N ARG A 100 1.80 -9.72 -9.01
CA ARG A 100 0.44 -10.01 -9.45
C ARG A 100 0.08 -11.45 -9.12
N PHE A 101 -1.03 -11.60 -8.41
CA PHE A 101 -1.56 -12.88 -7.96
C PHE A 101 -2.90 -13.16 -8.64
N SER A 102 -3.18 -14.43 -8.86
CA SER A 102 -4.53 -14.94 -9.11
C SER A 102 -4.94 -15.88 -7.99
N ILE A 103 -6.15 -15.68 -7.50
CA ILE A 103 -6.76 -16.46 -6.43
C ILE A 103 -8.02 -17.08 -7.01
N ASP A 104 -8.04 -18.39 -7.18
CA ASP A 104 -9.25 -19.05 -7.67
C ASP A 104 -10.32 -19.20 -6.56
N ASN A 105 -11.51 -19.65 -6.93
CA ASN A 105 -12.62 -19.83 -5.99
C ASN A 105 -12.38 -20.92 -4.93
N SER A 106 -11.33 -21.73 -5.04
CA SER A 106 -10.90 -22.69 -4.02
C SER A 106 -9.89 -22.11 -3.02
N GLY A 107 -9.39 -20.90 -3.30
CA GLY A 107 -8.35 -20.24 -2.51
C GLY A 107 -6.93 -20.55 -2.97
N LEU A 108 -6.73 -21.22 -4.11
CA LEU A 108 -5.40 -21.45 -4.66
C LEU A 108 -4.82 -20.12 -5.14
N VAL A 109 -3.66 -19.74 -4.59
CA VAL A 109 -2.92 -18.53 -4.96
C VAL A 109 -1.79 -18.87 -5.91
N VAL A 110 -1.85 -18.33 -7.13
CA VAL A 110 -0.81 -18.43 -8.15
C VAL A 110 -0.16 -17.06 -8.35
N VAL A 111 1.17 -17.01 -8.38
CA VAL A 111 1.92 -15.81 -8.76
C VAL A 111 2.05 -15.78 -10.28
N PHE A 112 1.51 -14.76 -10.91
CA PHE A 112 1.66 -14.57 -12.36
C PHE A 112 2.90 -13.76 -12.72
N GLU A 113 3.27 -12.81 -11.87
CA GLU A 113 4.32 -11.86 -12.18
C GLU A 113 4.94 -11.30 -10.90
N TYR A 114 6.26 -11.18 -10.92
CA TYR A 114 7.03 -10.38 -9.98
C TYR A 114 7.90 -9.41 -10.78
N LYS A 115 7.83 -8.12 -10.43
CA LYS A 115 8.59 -7.04 -11.06
C LYS A 115 9.19 -6.15 -9.99
N HIS A 116 10.51 -6.10 -9.96
CA HIS A 116 11.23 -5.06 -9.26
C HIS A 116 11.19 -3.74 -10.06
N ILE A 117 10.88 -2.63 -9.41
CA ILE A 117 10.69 -1.31 -10.04
C ILE A 117 11.93 -0.42 -9.83
N ARG A 118 12.45 -0.35 -8.60
CA ARG A 118 13.65 0.43 -8.27
C ARG A 118 14.29 -0.03 -6.97
N ASP A 119 15.59 0.20 -6.85
CA ASP A 119 16.35 0.06 -5.62
C ASP A 119 16.26 1.35 -4.76
N TYR A 120 16.49 1.19 -3.46
CA TYR A 120 16.78 2.29 -2.54
C TYR A 120 18.17 2.09 -1.92
N ASP A 121 18.92 3.18 -1.80
CA ASP A 121 20.27 3.12 -1.25
C ASP A 121 20.26 2.86 0.26
N LEU A 122 21.03 1.87 0.67
CA LEU A 122 21.28 1.62 2.09
C LEU A 122 22.32 2.61 2.64
N PRO A 123 22.19 3.04 3.91
CA PRO A 123 23.19 3.89 4.53
C PRO A 123 24.55 3.18 4.62
N PRO A 124 25.68 3.93 4.75
CA PRO A 124 27.02 3.34 4.71
C PRO A 124 27.26 2.19 5.69
N ASN A 125 26.65 2.25 6.88
CA ASN A 125 26.74 1.24 7.92
C ASN A 125 25.87 -0.01 7.67
N TRP A 126 25.22 -0.11 6.51
CA TRP A 126 24.45 -1.28 6.07
C TRP A 126 24.94 -1.84 4.72
N GLN A 127 26.02 -1.30 4.18
CA GLN A 127 26.54 -1.75 2.88
C GLN A 127 27.08 -3.20 2.91
N GLU A 128 27.48 -3.68 4.08
CA GLU A 128 27.96 -5.06 4.31
C GLU A 128 26.96 -6.16 3.96
N ILE A 129 25.65 -5.85 3.91
CA ILE A 129 24.64 -6.86 3.56
C ILE A 129 24.48 -7.02 2.05
N ILE A 130 25.03 -6.10 1.24
CA ILE A 130 24.96 -6.17 -0.20
C ILE A 130 25.97 -7.21 -0.69
N LYS A 131 25.48 -8.20 -1.45
CA LYS A 131 26.35 -9.19 -2.07
C LYS A 131 27.07 -8.56 -3.25
N THR A 132 28.40 -8.50 -3.15
CA THR A 132 29.25 -8.23 -4.31
C THR A 132 29.08 -9.38 -5.31
N ARG A 133 28.82 -9.04 -6.58
CA ARG A 133 28.73 -10.03 -7.66
C ARG A 133 30.02 -10.83 -7.83
#